data_AF-A0A924HCB0-F1
#
_entry.id   AF-A0A924HCB0-F1
#
_cell.length_a   1.000
_cell.length_b   1.000
_cell.length_c   1.000
_cell.angle_alpha   90.00
_cell.angle_beta   90.00
_cell.angle_gamma   90.00
#
_symmetry.space_group_name_H-M   'P 1'
#
loop_
_entity.id
_entity.type
_entity.pdbx_description
1 polymer ?
#
loop_
_entity_poly.entity_id
_entity_poly.type
_entity_poly.pdbx_seq_one_letter_code
_entity_poly.pdbx_strand_id
1 'polypeptide(L)'
;PHLVLGVALLRTFSLIGATGSFVWLALAHVVIITPYALRLVLASVEGSDRSAEQAALSLGASQATVFRRITLPMILPGVTGGWLLAFINSFDEVTMSIFVTAPSTVTLPVRMYMYATESIDPLMAAVSALMVAVTALAMLVLDRIYGLDKILVGHK
;
A
#
# COMPACT_ATOMS: atom_id res chain seq x y z
N PRO A 1 -15.10 -0.16 -8.78
CA PRO A 1 -14.51 0.44 -10.01
C PRO A 1 -13.77 1.76 -9.71
N HIS A 2 -12.44 1.79 -9.93
CA HIS A 2 -11.57 2.93 -9.58
C HIS A 2 -11.92 4.22 -10.33
N LEU A 3 -12.43 4.12 -11.56
CA LEU A 3 -12.95 5.27 -12.34
C LEU A 3 -14.07 6.02 -11.61
N VAL A 4 -15.05 5.29 -11.07
CA VAL A 4 -16.19 5.89 -10.37
C VAL A 4 -15.72 6.62 -9.10
N LEU A 5 -14.77 6.04 -8.38
CA LEU A 5 -14.15 6.68 -7.21
C LEU A 5 -13.37 7.94 -7.59
N GLY A 6 -12.60 7.92 -8.68
CA GLY A 6 -11.89 9.09 -9.19
C GLY A 6 -12.82 10.25 -9.52
N VAL A 7 -13.91 9.98 -10.26
CA VAL A 7 -14.91 11.01 -10.59
C VAL A 7 -15.63 11.53 -9.34
N ALA A 8 -16.00 10.65 -8.41
CA ALA A 8 -16.64 11.04 -7.17
C ALA A 8 -15.72 11.92 -6.30
N LEU A 9 -14.45 11.54 -6.15
CA LEU A 9 -13.46 12.30 -5.39
C LEU A 9 -13.16 13.66 -6.02
N LEU A 10 -13.01 13.72 -7.35
CA LEU A 10 -12.87 15.00 -8.07
C LEU A 10 -14.06 15.91 -7.79
N ARG A 11 -15.29 15.39 -7.89
CA ARG A 11 -16.50 16.17 -7.61
C ARG A 11 -16.50 16.67 -6.16
N THR A 12 -16.20 15.80 -5.20
CA THR A 12 -16.15 16.18 -3.78
C THR A 12 -15.10 17.25 -3.53
N PHE A 13 -13.86 17.05 -3.99
CA PHE A 13 -12.76 18.02 -3.78
C PHE A 13 -13.00 19.36 -4.49
N SER A 14 -13.69 19.34 -5.62
CA SER A 14 -14.11 20.57 -6.31
C SER A 14 -15.12 21.38 -5.49
N LEU A 15 -16.07 20.71 -4.80
CA LEU A 15 -17.08 21.39 -3.97
C LEU A 15 -16.48 22.06 -2.75
N ILE A 16 -15.42 21.48 -2.17
CA ILE A 16 -14.72 22.02 -1.00
C ILE A 16 -13.55 22.95 -1.38
N GLY A 17 -13.35 23.24 -2.67
CA GLY A 17 -12.28 24.13 -3.16
C GLY A 17 -10.87 23.58 -2.93
N ALA A 18 -10.71 22.26 -2.82
CA ALA A 18 -9.50 21.60 -2.36
C ALA A 18 -8.76 20.84 -3.47
N THR A 19 -9.01 21.24 -4.72
CA THR A 19 -8.39 20.63 -5.91
C THR A 19 -6.90 20.97 -6.01
N GLY A 20 -6.14 20.05 -6.61
CA GLY A 20 -4.75 20.29 -6.97
C GLY A 20 -3.73 20.42 -5.83
N SER A 21 -4.06 19.92 -4.64
CA SER A 21 -3.14 19.82 -3.52
C SER A 21 -2.67 18.38 -3.29
N PHE A 22 -1.39 18.24 -2.96
CA PHE A 22 -0.76 16.95 -2.66
C PHE A 22 -1.45 16.23 -1.50
N VAL A 23 -1.95 16.99 -0.52
CA VAL A 23 -2.64 16.42 0.65
C VAL A 23 -3.91 15.69 0.24
N TRP A 24 -4.70 16.26 -0.67
CA TRP A 24 -5.96 15.65 -1.13
C TRP A 24 -5.73 14.46 -2.04
N LEU A 25 -4.67 14.52 -2.85
CA LEU A 25 -4.19 13.36 -3.59
C LEU A 25 -3.77 12.23 -2.64
N ALA A 26 -2.97 12.52 -1.61
CA ALA A 26 -2.56 11.52 -0.62
C ALA A 26 -3.76 10.92 0.11
N LEU A 27 -4.73 11.74 0.52
CA LEU A 27 -5.97 11.27 1.15
C LEU A 27 -6.79 10.36 0.21
N ALA A 28 -6.89 10.70 -1.07
CA ALA A 28 -7.55 9.85 -2.05
C ALA A 28 -6.88 8.46 -2.15
N HIS A 29 -5.56 8.42 -2.20
CA HIS A 29 -4.81 7.15 -2.16
C HIS A 29 -5.07 6.38 -0.87
N VAL A 30 -5.02 7.04 0.31
CA VAL A 30 -5.28 6.40 1.61
C VAL A 30 -6.65 5.71 1.61
N VAL A 31 -7.71 6.36 1.15
CA VAL A 31 -9.07 5.79 1.10
C VAL A 31 -9.11 4.51 0.29
N ILE A 32 -8.41 4.46 -0.85
CA ILE A 32 -8.42 3.30 -1.74
C ILE A 32 -7.55 2.16 -1.20
N ILE A 33 -6.39 2.45 -0.63
CA ILE A 33 -5.43 1.41 -0.21
C ILE A 33 -5.70 0.83 1.18
N THR A 34 -6.40 1.57 2.05
CA THR A 34 -6.74 1.15 3.42
C THR A 34 -7.31 -0.28 3.50
N PRO A 35 -8.30 -0.70 2.68
CA PRO A 35 -8.83 -2.06 2.78
C PRO A 35 -7.79 -3.16 2.50
N TYR A 36 -6.80 -2.89 1.63
CA TYR A 36 -5.74 -3.85 1.32
C TYR A 36 -4.77 -4.02 2.50
N ALA A 37 -4.34 -2.91 3.11
CA ALA A 37 -3.52 -2.94 4.31
C ALA A 37 -4.26 -3.64 5.46
N LEU A 38 -5.51 -3.25 5.69
CA LEU A 38 -6.32 -3.76 6.78
C LEU A 38 -6.54 -5.27 6.67
N ARG A 39 -6.78 -5.79 5.45
CA ARG A 39 -6.98 -7.23 5.23
C ARG A 39 -5.81 -8.08 5.74
N LEU A 40 -4.57 -7.67 5.46
CA LEU A 40 -3.38 -8.41 5.89
C LEU A 40 -3.10 -8.25 7.39
N VAL A 41 -3.34 -7.07 7.94
CA VAL A 41 -3.24 -6.84 9.39
C VAL A 41 -4.24 -7.71 10.14
N LEU A 42 -5.51 -7.72 9.71
CA LEU A 42 -6.56 -8.54 10.33
C LEU A 42 -6.25 -10.03 10.26
N ALA A 43 -5.81 -10.52 9.10
CA ALA A 43 -5.41 -11.92 8.96
C ALA A 43 -4.29 -12.32 9.94
N SER A 44 -3.34 -11.43 10.19
CA SER A 44 -2.26 -11.67 11.15
C SER A 44 -2.71 -11.58 12.61
N VAL A 45 -3.70 -10.74 12.92
CA VAL A 45 -4.32 -10.68 14.25
C VAL A 45 -5.13 -11.94 14.52
N GLU A 46 -5.91 -12.41 13.55
CA GLU A 46 -6.73 -13.62 13.68
C GLU A 46 -5.89 -14.91 13.78
N GLY A 47 -4.75 -14.96 13.09
CA GLY A 47 -3.81 -16.09 13.17
C GLY A 47 -2.92 -16.11 14.43
N SER A 48 -3.01 -15.10 15.29
CA SER A 48 -2.16 -14.93 16.47
C SER A 48 -2.85 -15.49 17.73
N ASP A 49 -2.12 -16.31 18.51
CA ASP A 49 -2.62 -16.81 19.79
C ASP A 49 -2.57 -15.72 20.87
N ARG A 50 -3.73 -15.45 21.47
CA ARG A 50 -3.93 -14.41 22.48
C ARG A 50 -3.53 -14.85 23.89
N SER A 51 -3.10 -16.09 24.07
CA SER A 51 -2.66 -16.63 25.37
C SER A 51 -1.57 -15.77 26.02
N ALA A 52 -0.59 -15.30 25.24
CA ALA A 52 0.49 -14.43 25.72
C ALA A 52 -0.02 -13.05 26.19
N GLU A 53 -1.02 -12.48 25.51
CA GLU A 53 -1.64 -11.21 25.91
C GLU A 53 -2.38 -11.36 27.24
N GLN A 54 -3.17 -12.43 27.37
CA GLN A 54 -3.95 -12.72 28.57
C GLN A 54 -3.06 -13.00 29.78
N ALA A 55 -1.95 -13.72 29.60
CA ALA A 55 -0.97 -13.97 30.65
C ALA A 55 -0.32 -12.66 31.14
N ALA A 56 0.05 -11.77 30.22
CA ALA A 56 0.65 -10.48 30.58
C ALA A 56 -0.32 -9.57 31.33
N LEU A 57 -1.59 -9.52 30.91
CA LEU A 57 -2.65 -8.80 31.63
C LEU A 57 -2.85 -9.37 33.05
N SER A 58 -2.82 -10.70 33.19
CA SER A 58 -2.97 -11.38 34.49
C SER A 58 -1.80 -11.10 35.44
N LEU A 59 -0.60 -10.85 34.92
CA LEU A 59 0.58 -10.43 35.69
C LEU A 59 0.60 -8.92 36.00
N GLY A 60 -0.46 -8.18 35.66
CA GLY A 60 -0.59 -6.75 35.97
C GLY A 60 -0.02 -5.81 34.91
N ALA A 61 0.31 -6.29 33.70
CA ALA A 61 0.74 -5.39 32.62
C ALA A 61 -0.42 -4.51 32.13
N SER A 62 -0.12 -3.24 31.83
CA SER A 62 -1.12 -2.34 31.22
C SER A 62 -1.39 -2.71 29.76
N GLN A 63 -2.59 -2.38 29.25
CA GLN A 63 -2.94 -2.65 27.84
C GLN A 63 -1.95 -2.06 26.83
N ALA A 64 -1.44 -0.84 27.10
CA ALA A 64 -0.43 -0.21 26.25
C ALA A 64 0.90 -0.98 26.26
N THR A 65 1.27 -1.57 27.40
CA THR A 65 2.46 -2.42 27.52
C THR A 65 2.28 -3.72 26.73
N VAL A 66 1.13 -4.37 26.87
CA VAL A 66 0.79 -5.61 26.14
C VAL A 66 0.78 -5.36 24.64
N PHE A 67 0.12 -4.29 24.19
CA PHE A 67 0.10 -3.94 22.77
C PHE A 67 1.51 -3.72 22.21
N ARG A 68 2.35 -2.90 22.85
CA ARG A 68 3.67 -2.56 22.31
C ARG A 68 4.68 -3.71 22.38
N ARG A 69 4.62 -4.54 23.42
CA ARG A 69 5.62 -5.61 23.67
C ARG A 69 5.20 -6.99 23.20
N ILE A 70 3.91 -7.25 23.02
CA ILE A 70 3.38 -8.58 22.70
C ILE A 70 2.60 -8.52 21.38
N THR A 71 1.50 -7.77 21.34
CA THR A 71 0.62 -7.74 20.16
C THR A 71 1.33 -7.22 18.92
N LEU A 72 1.97 -6.05 19.00
CA LEU A 72 2.59 -5.38 17.86
C LEU A 72 3.73 -6.20 17.23
N PRO A 73 4.70 -6.76 18.00
CA PRO A 73 5.70 -7.67 17.44
C PRO A 73 5.09 -8.93 16.81
N MET A 74 4.00 -9.45 17.38
CA MET A 74 3.36 -10.67 16.90
C MET A 74 2.62 -10.46 15.57
N ILE A 75 1.98 -9.30 15.39
CA ILE A 75 1.28 -8.95 14.14
C ILE A 75 2.19 -8.25 13.12
N LEU A 76 3.45 -8.00 13.47
CA LEU A 76 4.40 -7.27 12.64
C LEU A 76 4.53 -7.85 11.21
N PRO A 77 4.58 -9.18 11.01
CA PRO A 77 4.62 -9.76 9.66
C PRO A 77 3.39 -9.37 8.82
N GLY A 78 2.20 -9.33 9.42
CA GLY A 78 0.97 -8.88 8.77
C GLY A 78 0.97 -7.38 8.47
N VAL A 79 1.50 -6.57 9.39
CA VAL A 79 1.66 -5.12 9.18
C VAL A 79 2.63 -4.83 8.04
N THR A 80 3.77 -5.51 7.98
CA THR A 80 4.75 -5.33 6.91
C THR A 80 4.21 -5.80 5.56
N GLY A 81 3.49 -6.93 5.53
CA GLY A 81 2.82 -7.40 4.32
C GLY A 81 1.72 -6.45 3.85
N GLY A 82 0.90 -5.97 4.78
CA GLY A 82 -0.15 -4.97 4.55
C GLY A 82 0.38 -3.68 3.98
N TRP A 83 1.48 -3.18 4.55
CA TRP A 83 2.17 -1.98 4.09
C TRP A 83 2.70 -2.14 2.66
N LEU A 84 3.38 -3.26 2.36
CA LEU A 84 3.92 -3.50 1.02
C LEU A 84 2.81 -3.62 -0.03
N LEU A 85 1.75 -4.36 0.29
CA LEU A 85 0.61 -4.51 -0.62
C LEU A 85 -0.09 -3.17 -0.88
N ALA A 86 -0.27 -2.36 0.16
CA ALA A 86 -0.84 -1.02 0.03
C ALA A 86 0.07 -0.09 -0.78
N PHE A 87 1.39 -0.18 -0.61
CA PHE A 87 2.35 0.57 -1.41
C PHE A 87 2.27 0.22 -2.90
N ILE A 88 2.30 -1.08 -3.24
CA ILE A 88 2.22 -1.54 -4.63
C ILE A 88 0.91 -1.06 -5.29
N ASN A 89 -0.23 -1.25 -4.61
CA ASN A 89 -1.52 -0.79 -5.15
C ASN A 89 -1.59 0.73 -5.26
N SER A 90 -1.05 1.48 -4.29
CA SER A 90 -0.98 2.94 -4.36
C SER A 90 -0.12 3.41 -5.52
N PHE A 91 0.99 2.72 -5.75
CA PHE A 91 1.97 3.09 -6.76
C PHE A 91 1.50 2.75 -8.17
N ASP A 92 0.71 1.70 -8.36
CA ASP A 92 0.16 1.33 -9.68
C ASP A 92 -1.15 2.08 -10.03
N GLU A 93 -1.68 2.87 -9.11
CA GLU A 93 -2.97 3.53 -9.29
C GLU A 93 -2.87 4.75 -10.23
N VAL A 94 -3.25 4.54 -11.49
CA VAL A 94 -3.39 5.60 -12.51
C VAL A 94 -4.85 6.05 -12.65
N THR A 95 -5.78 5.11 -12.54
CA THR A 95 -7.18 5.24 -12.97
C THR A 95 -7.96 6.26 -12.13
N MET A 96 -7.77 6.26 -10.82
CA MET A 96 -8.32 7.29 -9.93
C MET A 96 -7.48 8.58 -9.99
N SER A 97 -6.16 8.43 -9.96
CA SER A 97 -5.21 9.54 -9.81
C SER A 97 -5.31 10.59 -10.91
N ILE A 98 -5.64 10.18 -12.14
CA ILE A 98 -5.80 11.11 -13.28
C ILE A 98 -6.93 12.14 -13.06
N PHE A 99 -7.96 11.80 -12.27
CA PHE A 99 -9.07 12.70 -11.98
C PHE A 99 -8.77 13.67 -10.84
N VAL A 100 -7.88 13.30 -9.92
CA VAL A 100 -7.62 14.04 -8.67
C VAL A 100 -6.33 14.88 -8.76
N THR A 101 -5.41 14.50 -9.64
CA THR A 101 -4.13 15.19 -9.81
C THR A 101 -4.25 16.56 -10.49
N ALA A 102 -3.26 17.42 -10.26
CA ALA A 102 -3.11 18.71 -10.93
C ALA A 102 -1.69 18.82 -11.53
N PRO A 103 -1.40 19.81 -12.40
CA PRO A 103 -0.09 19.95 -13.03
C PRO A 103 1.09 19.98 -12.06
N SER A 104 0.86 20.46 -10.83
CA SER A 104 1.83 20.51 -9.73
C SER A 104 1.98 19.20 -8.94
N THR A 105 1.05 18.24 -9.07
CA THR A 105 0.97 17.02 -8.26
C THR A 105 0.87 15.74 -9.08
N VAL A 106 1.28 15.79 -10.36
CA VAL A 106 1.25 14.62 -11.24
C VAL A 106 2.17 13.52 -10.72
N THR A 107 1.61 12.35 -10.47
CA THR A 107 2.35 11.18 -10.02
C THR A 107 3.15 10.56 -11.16
N LEU A 108 4.20 9.81 -10.83
CA LEU A 108 5.04 9.14 -11.82
C LEU A 108 4.25 8.20 -12.77
N PRO A 109 3.35 7.33 -12.28
CA PRO A 109 2.55 6.45 -13.13
C PRO A 109 1.61 7.24 -14.07
N VAL A 110 0.98 8.31 -13.57
CA VAL A 110 0.11 9.16 -14.39
C VAL A 110 0.92 9.87 -15.48
N ARG A 111 2.12 10.37 -15.16
CA ARG A 111 3.03 10.93 -16.18
C ARG A 111 3.37 9.89 -17.25
N MET A 112 3.78 8.69 -16.85
CA MET A 112 4.11 7.61 -17.79
C MET A 112 2.91 7.25 -18.69
N TYR A 113 1.71 7.17 -18.11
CA TYR A 113 0.48 6.92 -18.85
C TYR A 113 0.20 8.01 -19.89
N MET A 114 0.24 9.30 -19.49
CA MET A 114 0.01 10.42 -20.41
C MET A 114 1.03 10.42 -21.57
N TYR A 115 2.32 10.20 -21.26
CA TYR A 115 3.36 10.09 -22.29
C TYR A 115 3.15 8.93 -23.26
N ALA A 116 2.75 7.76 -22.75
CA ALA A 116 2.46 6.59 -23.58
C ALA A 116 1.28 6.83 -24.54
N THR A 117 0.31 7.66 -24.14
CA THR A 117 -0.84 8.02 -25.00
C THR A 117 -0.55 9.17 -25.97
N GLU A 118 0.37 10.08 -25.64
CA GLU A 118 0.65 11.29 -26.43
C GLU A 118 1.85 11.15 -27.38
N SER A 119 2.75 10.17 -27.15
CA SER A 119 4.00 10.07 -27.91
C SER A 119 4.54 8.64 -27.96
N ILE A 120 4.82 8.13 -29.17
CA ILE A 120 5.62 6.91 -29.38
C ILE A 120 7.09 7.28 -29.17
N ASP A 121 7.46 7.63 -27.93
CA ASP A 121 8.80 8.07 -27.57
C ASP A 121 9.57 6.90 -26.94
N PRO A 122 10.73 6.46 -27.51
CA PRO A 122 11.53 5.35 -26.97
C PRO A 122 11.95 5.51 -25.50
N LEU A 123 11.85 6.72 -24.94
CA LEU A 123 12.06 6.99 -23.51
C LEU A 123 11.05 6.23 -22.62
N MET A 124 9.80 6.06 -23.03
CA MET A 124 8.78 5.33 -22.25
C MET A 124 9.09 3.84 -22.13
N ALA A 125 9.59 3.23 -23.21
CA ALA A 125 10.02 1.84 -23.19
C ALA A 125 11.19 1.63 -22.21
N ALA A 126 12.15 2.56 -22.18
CA ALA A 126 13.28 2.52 -21.26
C ALA A 126 12.85 2.69 -19.80
N VAL A 127 11.96 3.64 -19.49
CA VAL A 127 11.45 3.85 -18.12
C VAL A 127 10.62 2.65 -17.66
N SER A 128 9.80 2.05 -18.55
CA SER A 128 9.02 0.85 -18.22
C SER A 128 9.93 -0.35 -17.94
N ALA A 129 10.97 -0.57 -18.75
CA ALA A 129 11.97 -1.61 -18.50
C ALA A 129 12.69 -1.40 -17.16
N LEU A 130 13.03 -0.14 -16.83
CA LEU A 130 13.65 0.20 -15.55
C LEU A 130 12.72 -0.07 -14.36
N MET A 131 11.44 0.29 -14.46
CA MET A 131 10.43 0.02 -13.43
C MET A 131 10.25 -1.48 -13.18
N VAL A 132 10.18 -2.27 -14.26
CA VAL A 132 10.10 -3.74 -14.17
C VAL A 132 11.36 -4.29 -13.50
N ALA A 133 12.55 -3.81 -13.89
CA ALA A 133 13.81 -4.25 -13.28
C ALA A 133 13.90 -3.90 -11.79
N VAL A 134 13.48 -2.69 -11.40
CA VAL A 134 13.46 -2.27 -9.99
C VAL A 134 12.47 -3.10 -9.18
N THR A 135 11.27 -3.35 -9.72
CA THR A 135 10.25 -4.16 -9.04
C THR A 135 10.72 -5.60 -8.88
N ALA A 136 11.32 -6.18 -9.93
CA ALA A 136 11.90 -7.52 -9.88
C ALA A 136 13.04 -7.60 -8.85
N LEU A 137 13.93 -6.60 -8.82
CA LEU A 137 15.01 -6.54 -7.84
C LEU A 137 14.47 -6.42 -6.41
N ALA A 138 13.47 -5.57 -6.18
CA ALA A 138 12.82 -5.42 -4.89
C ALA A 138 12.18 -6.73 -4.42
N MET A 139 11.49 -7.45 -5.31
CA MET A 139 10.94 -8.78 -5.04
C MET A 139 12.03 -9.79 -4.68
N LEU A 140 13.13 -9.84 -5.44
CA LEU A 140 14.26 -10.75 -5.17
C LEU A 140 14.95 -10.44 -3.83
N VAL A 141 15.11 -9.16 -3.50
CA VAL A 141 15.67 -8.74 -2.21
C VAL A 141 14.74 -9.12 -1.06
N LEU A 142 13.43 -8.90 -1.22
CA LEU A 142 12.45 -9.30 -0.23
C LEU A 142 12.46 -10.82 -0.02
N ASP A 143 12.50 -11.59 -1.11
CA ASP A 143 12.60 -13.04 -1.07
C ASP A 143 13.87 -13.50 -0.36
N ARG A 144 15.01 -12.88 -0.67
CA ARG A 144 16.30 -13.26 -0.06
C ARG A 144 16.38 -12.96 1.44
N ILE A 145 15.70 -11.90 1.89
CA ILE A 145 15.68 -11.46 3.30
C ILE A 145 14.65 -12.24 4.12
N TYR A 146 13.45 -12.48 3.57
CA TYR A 146 12.35 -13.13 4.29
C TYR A 146 12.25 -14.63 4.04
N GLY A 147 12.91 -15.16 3.00
CA GLY A 147 12.86 -16.56 2.58
C GLY A 147 11.44 -17.00 2.26
N LEU A 148 10.91 -16.65 1.07
CA LEU A 148 9.55 -17.04 0.67
C LEU A 148 9.40 -18.57 0.57
N ASP A 149 10.50 -19.30 0.48
CA ASP A 149 10.54 -20.77 0.59
C ASP A 149 9.90 -21.29 1.89
N LYS A 150 9.99 -20.53 2.98
CA LYS A 150 9.42 -20.93 4.28
C LYS A 150 7.91 -20.66 4.41
N ILE A 151 7.33 -19.89 3.50
CA ILE A 151 5.92 -19.47 3.54
C ILE A 151 5.08 -20.20 2.49
N LEU A 152 5.67 -20.56 1.34
CA LEU A 152 4.95 -21.22 0.23
C LEU A 152 5.06 -22.75 0.23
N VAL A 153 6.12 -23.32 0.82
CA VAL A 153 6.22 -24.78 1.01
C VAL A 153 5.74 -25.13 2.41
N GLY A 154 4.43 -25.32 2.53
CA GLY A 154 3.82 -25.93 3.72
C GLY A 154 4.57 -27.21 4.07
N HIS A 155 5.18 -27.23 5.25
CA HIS A 155 5.80 -28.43 5.79
C HIS A 155 4.75 -29.56 5.91
N LYS A 156 5.07 -30.70 5.31
CA LYS A 156 4.70 -32.00 5.87
C LYS A 156 5.67 -32.33 6.99
#